data_AF-A0A1R4H669-F1
#
_entry.id   AF-A0A1R4H669-F1
#
_cell.length_a   1.000
_cell.length_b   1.000
_cell.length_c   1.000
_cell.angle_alpha   90.00
_cell.angle_beta   90.00
_cell.angle_gamma   90.00
#
_symmetry.space_group_name_H-M   'P 1'
#
loop_
_entity.id
_entity.type
_entity.pdbx_description
1 polymer ?
#
loop_
_entity_poly.entity_id
_entity_poly.type
_entity_poly.pdbx_seq_one_letter_code
_entity_poly.pdbx_strand_id
1 'polypeptide(L)' 'MILSDLRDCLKERKRIALKDLVDRFNMDEDALRGMLGKWISKGNVRRLPTGTACSSGCGKCDPALTELYEWVEKI' A
#
# COMPACT_ATOMS: atom_id res chain seq x y z
N MET A 1 1.02 -0.91 -18.81
CA MET A 1 -0.20 -1.66 -18.40
C MET A 1 -0.30 -1.49 -16.89
N ILE A 2 -1.44 -1.01 -16.37
CA ILE A 2 -1.57 -0.46 -15.01
C ILE A 2 -1.06 -1.35 -13.87
N LEU A 3 -1.12 -2.68 -14.02
CA LEU A 3 -0.60 -3.65 -13.04
C LEU A 3 0.93 -3.70 -12.99
N SER A 4 1.60 -3.54 -14.13
CA SER A 4 3.06 -3.48 -14.19
C SER A 4 3.55 -2.20 -13.52
N ASP A 5 2.98 -1.05 -13.91
CA ASP A 5 3.26 0.24 -13.27
C ASP A 5 3.05 0.20 -11.76
N LEU A 6 1.92 -0.35 -11.28
CA LEU A 6 1.66 -0.54 -9.86
C LEU A 6 2.76 -1.37 -9.19
N ARG A 7 3.10 -2.51 -9.78
CA ARG A 7 4.14 -3.40 -9.26
C ARG A 7 5.51 -2.72 -9.24
N ASP A 8 5.90 -2.04 -10.30
CA ASP A 8 7.19 -1.35 -10.40
C ASP A 8 7.25 -0.20 -9.38
N CYS A 9 6.15 0.56 -9.22
CA CYS A 9 6.03 1.58 -8.17
C CYS A 9 6.17 1.01 -6.76
N LEU A 10 5.58 -0.16 -6.49
CA LEU A 10 5.72 -0.87 -5.21
C LEU A 10 7.15 -1.37 -5.01
N LYS A 11 7.81 -1.88 -6.04
CA LYS A 11 9.21 -2.34 -6.00
C LYS A 11 10.18 -1.20 -5.74
N GLU A 12 10.02 -0.08 -6.45
CA GLU A 12 10.89 1.10 -6.31
C GLU A 12 10.81 1.70 -4.91
N ARG A 13 9.60 1.92 -4.40
CA ARG A 13 9.42 2.53 -3.08
C ARG A 13 9.64 1.54 -1.93
N LYS A 14 9.55 0.23 -2.21
CA LYS A 14 9.46 -0.89 -1.25
C LYS A 14 8.29 -0.82 -0.25
N ARG A 15 7.89 0.37 0.18
CA ARG A 15 6.79 0.66 1.10
C ARG A 15 5.96 1.81 0.54
N ILE A 16 4.64 1.63 0.49
CA ILE A 16 3.71 2.67 0.03
C ILE A 16 2.42 2.60 0.85
N ALA A 17 1.83 3.76 1.14
CA ALA A 17 0.53 3.82 1.80
C ALA A 17 -0.60 3.59 0.79
N LEU A 18 -1.71 3.01 1.23
CA LEU A 18 -2.90 2.83 0.39
C LEU A 18 -3.37 4.17 -0.18
N LYS A 19 -3.35 5.23 0.63
CA LYS A 19 -3.68 6.59 0.20
C LYS A 19 -2.86 7.06 -1.00
N ASP A 20 -1.55 6.82 -0.98
CA ASP A 20 -0.63 7.23 -2.05
C ASP A 20 -0.98 6.49 -3.35
N LEU A 21 -1.39 5.22 -3.25
CA LEU A 21 -1.87 4.45 -4.39
C LEU A 21 -3.20 4.99 -4.91
N VAL A 22 -4.15 5.28 -4.02
CA VAL A 22 -5.45 5.88 -4.40
C VAL A 22 -5.24 7.20 -5.13
N ASP A 23 -4.39 8.09 -4.60
CA ASP A 23 -4.09 9.41 -5.17
C ASP A 23 -3.34 9.29 -6.51
N ARG A 24 -2.33 8.41 -6.59
CA ARG A 24 -1.50 8.24 -7.79
C ARG A 24 -2.22 7.54 -8.94
N PHE A 25 -3.01 6.51 -8.63
CA PHE A 25 -3.73 5.73 -9.63
C PHE A 25 -5.16 6.23 -9.86
N ASN A 26 -5.64 7.14 -9.01
CA ASN A 26 -7.02 7.63 -8.98
C ASN A 26 -8.04 6.47 -8.96
N MET A 27 -7.78 5.47 -8.09
CA MET A 27 -8.57 4.24 -7.96
C MET A 27 -9.07 4.07 -6.53
N ASP A 28 -10.24 3.43 -6.37
CA ASP A 28 -10.79 3.14 -5.06
C ASP A 28 -9.89 2.22 -4.22
N GLU A 29 -9.90 2.47 -2.92
CA GLU A 29 -9.15 1.70 -1.93
C GLU A 29 -9.54 0.22 -1.93
N ASP A 30 -10.82 -0.10 -2.14
CA ASP A 30 -11.32 -1.48 -2.26
C ASP A 30 -10.78 -2.19 -3.50
N ALA A 31 -10.71 -1.48 -4.63
CA ALA A 31 -10.15 -2.04 -5.87
C ALA A 31 -8.65 -2.32 -5.72
N LEU A 32 -7.91 -1.39 -5.12
CA LEU A 32 -6.49 -1.56 -4.81
C LEU A 32 -6.27 -2.67 -3.78
N ARG A 33 -7.06 -2.75 -2.72
CA ARG A 33 -7.03 -3.85 -1.74
C ARG A 33 -7.27 -5.20 -2.39
N GLY A 34 -8.23 -5.30 -3.30
CA GLY A 34 -8.47 -6.53 -4.07
C GLY A 34 -7.26 -6.94 -4.92
N MET A 35 -6.61 -5.97 -5.56
CA MET A 35 -5.38 -6.23 -6.33
C MET A 35 -4.19 -6.62 -5.46
N LEU A 36 -3.92 -5.85 -4.40
CA LEU A 36 -2.87 -6.12 -3.42
C LEU A 36 -3.12 -7.46 -2.72
N GLY A 37 -4.37 -7.80 -2.42
CA GLY A 37 -4.78 -9.07 -1.82
C GLY A 37 -4.33 -10.29 -2.62
N LYS A 38 -4.34 -10.20 -3.97
CA LYS A 38 -3.78 -11.26 -4.83
C LYS A 38 -2.28 -11.43 -4.62
N TRP A 39 -1.53 -10.35 -4.43
CA TRP A 39 -0.08 -10.42 -4.17
C TRP A 39 0.26 -10.78 -2.74
N ILE A 40 -0.57 -10.38 -1.77
CA ILE A 40 -0.46 -10.80 -0.37
C ILE A 40 -0.63 -12.30 -0.26
N SER A 41 -1.65 -12.86 -0.93
CA SER A 41 -1.87 -14.31 -1.00
C SER A 41 -0.70 -15.06 -1.65
N LYS A 42 0.00 -14.42 -2.59
CA LYS A 42 1.23 -14.97 -3.20
C LYS A 42 2.47 -14.79 -2.33
N GLY A 43 2.42 -13.96 -1.29
CA GLY A 43 3.57 -13.60 -0.44
C GLY A 43 4.51 -12.57 -1.07
N ASN A 44 4.09 -11.87 -2.14
CA ASN A 44 4.88 -10.82 -2.77
C ASN A 44 4.67 -9.44 -2.10
N VAL A 45 3.55 -9.26 -1.40
CA VAL A 45 3.21 -8.02 -0.69
C VAL A 45 2.83 -8.37 0.75
N ARG A 46 3.22 -7.52 1.69
CA ARG A 46 2.86 -7.60 3.11
C ARG A 46 2.15 -6.33 3.53
N ARG A 47 1.01 -6.47 4.20
CA ARG A 47 0.40 -5.34 4.93
C ARG A 47 1.16 -5.13 6.24
N LEU A 48 1.70 -3.94 6.44
CA LEU A 48 2.35 -3.55 7.68
C LEU A 48 1.29 -2.99 8.64
N PRO A 49 1.33 -3.37 9.93
CA PRO A 49 0.48 -2.74 10.93
C PRO A 49 0.89 -1.27 11.07
N THR A 50 -0.09 -0.38 10.98
CA THR A 50 0.06 1.05 11.24
C THR A 50 0.24 1.24 12.75
N GLY A 51 1.45 0.94 13.25
CA GLY A 51 1.76 0.88 14.67
C GLY A 51 2.77 1.91 15.14
N THR A 52 3.30 2.76 14.26
CA THR A 52 4.14 3.88 14.70
C THR A 52 3.21 5.05 14.98
N ALA A 53 2.86 5.21 16.25
CA ALA A 53 2.25 6.42 16.78
C ALA A 53 2.89 7.63 16.07
N CYS A 54 2.11 8.33 15.25
CA CYS A 54 2.52 9.62 14.75
C CYS A 54 2.61 10.52 16.00
N SER A 55 3.79 10.61 16.59
CA SER A 55 4.10 11.44 17.77
C SER A 55 4.03 12.95 17.46
N SER A 56 3.58 13.30 16.26
CA SER A 56 3.30 14.65 15.80
C SER A 56 1.80 14.69 15.50
N GLY A 57 1.02 15.37 16.36
CA GLY A 57 -0.44 15.33 16.38
C GLY A 57 -1.13 15.78 15.09
N CYS A 58 -1.22 14.89 14.11
CA CYS A 58 -1.99 15.10 12.89
C CYS A 58 -3.27 14.26 12.97
N GLY A 59 -4.32 14.82 13.60
CA GLY A 59 -5.65 14.20 13.69
C GLY A 59 -6.43 14.16 12.38
N LYS A 60 -5.76 14.09 11.23
CA LYS A 60 -6.37 14.07 9.88
C LYS A 60 -6.14 12.77 9.12
N CYS A 61 -5.55 11.77 9.77
CA CYS A 61 -5.24 10.50 9.12
C CYS A 61 -6.44 9.57 9.21
N ASP A 62 -7.12 9.36 8.08
CA ASP A 62 -8.16 8.35 7.95
C ASP A 62 -7.58 6.96 8.27
N PRO A 63 -8.04 6.28 9.34
CA PRO A 63 -7.46 5.01 9.76
C PRO A 63 -7.57 3.94 8.68
N ALA A 64 -8.59 4.01 7.82
CA ALA A 64 -8.75 3.12 6.66
C ALA A 64 -7.62 3.29 5.62
N LEU A 65 -7.13 4.52 5.41
CA LEU A 65 -6.11 4.86 4.42
C LEU A 65 -4.68 4.86 4.98
N THR A 66 -4.53 4.71 6.29
CA THR A 66 -3.22 4.58 6.95
C THR A 66 -2.56 3.21 6.77
N GLU A 67 -3.19 2.29 6.05
CA GLU A 67 -2.59 1.00 5.74
C GLU A 67 -1.34 1.16 4.88
N LEU A 68 -0.23 0.60 5.35
CA LEU A 68 1.01 0.53 4.60
C LEU A 68 1.18 -0.85 3.99
N TYR A 69 1.54 -0.86 2.72
CA TYR A 69 1.86 -2.07 1.98
C TYR A 69 3.35 -2.06 1.65
N GLU A 70 4.00 -3.18 1.95
CA GLU A 70 5.40 -3.40 1.67
C GLU A 70 5.57 -4.51 0.63
N TRP A 71 6.38 -4.28 -0.38
CA TRP A 71 6.74 -5.29 -1.35
C TRP A 71 7.87 -6.17 -0.79
N VAL A 72 7.59 -7.47 -0.70
CA VAL A 72 8.51 -8.49 -0.20
C VAL A 72 9.05 -9.26 -1.39
N GLU A 73 10.20 -8.85 -1.93
CA GLU A 73 10.95 -9.72 -2.86
C GLU A 73 11.57 -10.86 -2.06
N LYS A 74 11.21 -12.09 -2.38
CA LYS A 74 12.00 -13.25 -1.99
C LYS A 74 13.31 -13.18 -2.78
N ILE A 75 14.40 -12.96 -2.06
CA ILE A 75 15.78 -13.13 -2.55
C ILE A 75 16.01 -14.64 -2.74
#